data_AF-A0A6N1CC88-F1
#
_entry.id   AF-A0A6N1CC88-F1
#
_cell.length_a   1.000
_cell.length_b   1.000
_cell.length_c   1.000
_cell.angle_alpha   90.00
_cell.angle_beta   90.00
_cell.angle_gamma   90.00
#
_symmetry.space_group_name_H-M   'P 1'
#
loop_
_entity.id
_entity.type
_entity.pdbx_description
1 polymer ?
#
loop_
_entity_poly.entity_id
_entity_poly.type
_entity_poly.pdbx_seq_one_letter_code
_entity_poly.pdbx_strand_id
1 'polypeptide(L)'
;MSELKCGCPDCHCDVDPQRVFNHDGEAYCSQACAEQHPNGEPCPAPDCHCERSGKVGERDITDNQLDDALEETFPASDPISP
;
A
#
# COMPACT_ATOMS: atom_id res chain seq x y z
N MET A 1 21.97 22.43 -2.43
CA MET A 1 21.87 21.49 -1.30
C MET A 1 20.91 20.41 -1.76
N SER A 2 21.34 19.16 -1.82
CA SER A 2 20.54 18.07 -2.38
C SER A 2 19.49 17.65 -1.35
N GLU A 3 18.28 18.17 -1.52
CA GLU A 3 17.12 17.89 -0.67
C GLU A 3 16.49 16.59 -1.19
N LEU A 4 16.83 15.46 -0.57
CA LEU A 4 16.39 14.14 -1.00
C LEU A 4 15.08 13.83 -0.27
N LYS A 5 14.00 13.60 -0.99
CA LYS A 5 12.71 13.30 -0.36
C LYS A 5 12.53 11.80 -0.16
N CYS A 6 11.82 11.44 0.90
CA CYS A 6 11.45 10.06 1.14
C CYS A 6 10.51 9.55 0.03
N GLY A 7 10.74 8.34 -0.49
CA GLY A 7 9.91 7.71 -1.52
C GLY A 7 8.51 7.27 -1.03
N CYS A 8 8.26 7.29 0.27
CA CYS A 8 6.95 6.96 0.83
C CYS A 8 5.93 8.09 0.53
N PRO A 9 4.75 7.77 -0.06
CA PRO A 9 3.79 8.79 -0.53
C PRO A 9 3.15 9.63 0.57
N ASP A 10 3.01 9.10 1.79
CA ASP A 10 2.51 9.86 2.96
C ASP A 10 3.64 10.39 3.85
N CYS A 11 4.90 10.20 3.47
CA CYS A 11 6.03 10.67 4.25
C CYS A 11 6.55 11.99 3.68
N HIS A 12 6.50 13.06 4.48
CA HIS A 12 7.03 14.37 4.11
C HIS A 12 8.42 14.64 4.73
N CYS A 13 9.12 13.59 5.14
CA CYS A 13 10.44 13.72 5.75
C CYS A 13 11.52 14.05 4.72
N ASP A 14 12.32 15.06 5.03
CA ASP A 14 13.57 15.34 4.34
C ASP A 14 14.63 14.30 4.70
N VAL A 15 15.22 13.70 3.68
CA VAL A 15 16.23 12.66 3.78
C VAL A 15 17.60 13.29 3.54
N ASP A 16 18.46 13.15 4.54
CA ASP A 16 19.85 13.55 4.38
C ASP A 16 20.59 12.54 3.48
N PRO A 17 21.31 12.98 2.43
CA PRO A 17 22.05 12.07 1.54
C PRO A 17 23.19 11.32 2.25
N GLN A 18 23.55 11.71 3.48
CA GLN A 18 24.54 11.00 4.31
C GLN A 18 23.92 9.89 5.19
N ARG A 19 22.60 9.90 5.41
CA ARG A 19 21.85 8.92 6.24
C ARG A 19 20.63 8.36 5.51
N VAL A 20 20.64 8.41 4.18
CA VAL A 20 19.59 7.85 3.33
C VAL A 20 19.61 6.33 3.40
N PHE A 21 18.43 5.72 3.47
CA PHE A 21 18.25 4.29 3.28
C PHE A 21 17.82 4.05 1.84
N ASN A 22 18.65 3.35 1.07
CA ASN A 22 18.30 2.96 -0.29
C ASN A 22 17.68 1.56 -0.30
N HIS A 23 16.46 1.46 -0.82
CA HIS A 23 15.75 0.18 -0.97
C HIS A 23 15.03 0.17 -2.30
N ASP A 24 15.17 -0.91 -3.07
CA ASP A 24 14.64 -1.05 -4.43
C ASP A 24 15.06 0.07 -5.43
N GLY A 25 16.14 0.80 -5.15
CA GLY A 25 16.60 1.93 -5.95
C GLY A 25 15.97 3.28 -5.58
N GLU A 26 15.11 3.32 -4.57
CA GLU A 26 14.49 4.53 -4.03
C GLU A 26 15.19 4.98 -2.74
N ALA A 27 14.97 6.22 -2.33
CA ALA A 27 15.56 6.84 -1.14
C ALA A 27 14.52 7.00 -0.04
N TYR A 28 14.84 6.54 1.17
CA TYR A 28 13.95 6.54 2.31
C TYR A 28 14.59 7.18 3.54
N CYS A 29 13.76 7.80 4.39
CA CYS A 29 14.22 8.40 5.65
C CYS A 29 14.58 7.37 6.73
N SER A 30 14.06 6.14 6.61
CA SER A 30 14.28 5.04 7.54
C SER A 30 13.98 3.69 6.89
N GLN A 31 14.45 2.61 7.54
CA GLN A 31 14.15 1.25 7.13
C GLN A 31 12.64 0.95 7.15
N ALA A 32 11.88 1.50 8.11
CA ALA A 32 10.43 1.36 8.16
C ALA A 32 9.73 1.87 6.89
N CYS A 33 10.15 3.02 6.34
CA CYS A 33 9.60 3.51 5.07
C CYS A 33 10.07 2.69 3.87
N ALA A 34 11.31 2.21 3.89
CA ALA A 34 11.86 1.34 2.84
C ALA A 34 11.11 0.00 2.73
N GLU A 35 10.74 -0.59 3.86
CA GLU A 35 9.95 -1.82 3.93
C GLU A 35 8.44 -1.56 3.87
N GLN A 36 8.02 -0.31 3.63
CA GLN A 36 6.61 0.10 3.53
C GLN A 36 5.80 -0.28 4.78
N HIS A 37 6.31 0.06 5.96
CA HIS A 37 5.64 -0.11 7.26
C HIS A 37 5.01 -1.52 7.44
N PRO A 38 5.79 -2.62 7.41
CA PRO A 38 5.26 -3.99 7.40
C PRO A 38 4.46 -4.35 8.67
N ASN A 39 4.84 -3.78 9.81
CA ASN A 39 4.13 -3.90 11.08
C ASN A 39 3.25 -2.68 11.42
N GLY A 40 3.12 -1.71 10.50
CA GLY A 40 2.51 -0.41 10.79
C GLY A 40 3.38 0.50 11.68
N GLU A 41 4.69 0.27 11.73
CA GLU A 41 5.61 1.10 12.52
C GLU A 41 5.90 2.41 11.79
N PRO A 42 5.64 3.60 12.36
CA PRO A 42 5.92 4.87 11.70
C PRO A 42 7.42 5.10 11.49
N CYS A 43 7.75 6.10 10.67
CA CYS A 43 9.14 6.53 10.52
C CYS A 43 9.65 7.20 11.83
N PRO A 44 10.97 7.38 12.02
CA PRO A 44 11.54 7.90 13.26
C PRO A 44 11.22 9.38 13.52
N ALA A 45 10.51 10.05 12.61
CA ALA A 45 10.07 11.43 12.80
C ALA A 45 8.78 11.45 13.65
N PRO A 46 8.77 12.12 14.81
CA PRO A 46 7.63 12.10 15.73
C PRO A 46 6.39 12.83 15.16
N ASP A 47 6.59 13.77 14.25
CA ASP A 47 5.52 14.52 13.58
C ASP A 47 5.05 13.84 12.28
N CYS A 48 5.60 12.69 11.89
CA CYS A 48 5.26 12.01 10.65
C CYS A 48 4.52 10.71 10.92
N HIS A 49 3.26 10.65 10.46
CA HIS A 49 2.34 9.54 10.71
C HIS A 49 2.10 8.73 9.41
N CYS A 50 3.19 8.40 8.71
CA CYS A 50 3.16 7.64 7.45
C CYS A 50 2.84 6.14 7.62
N GLU A 51 2.63 5.67 8.86
CA GLU A 51 2.24 4.29 9.21
C GLU A 51 1.00 3.79 8.44
N ARG A 52 0.09 4.70 8.07
CA ARG A 52 -1.13 4.37 7.33
C ARG A 52 -0.87 3.93 5.89
N SER A 53 0.26 4.31 5.30
CA SER A 53 0.53 4.07 3.88
C SER A 53 1.26 2.77 3.60
N GLY A 54 1.56 1.99 4.65
CA GLY A 54 2.16 0.66 4.56
C GLY A 54 1.30 -0.42 3.92
N LYS A 55 0.11 -0.08 3.44
CA LYS A 55 -0.78 -1.03 2.76
C LYS A 55 -1.36 -0.38 1.51
N VAL A 56 -0.50 -0.14 0.52
CA VAL A 56 -0.94 -0.05 -0.88
C VAL A 56 -1.38 -1.45 -1.32
N GLY A 57 -2.53 -1.84 -0.80
CA GLY A 57 -3.20 -3.12 -0.91
C GLY A 57 -4.69 -3.01 -0.56
N GLU A 58 -5.19 -1.81 -0.27
CA GLU A 58 -6.52 -1.37 -0.71
C GLU A 58 -6.41 -1.31 -2.25
N ARG A 59 -6.61 -2.40 -3.00
CA ARG A 59 -7.95 -2.84 -3.41
C ARG A 59 -8.92 -1.66 -3.49
N ASP A 60 -8.55 -0.63 -4.23
CA ASP A 60 -9.49 0.03 -5.14
C ASP A 60 -9.92 -1.01 -6.19
N ILE A 61 -10.57 -2.08 -5.74
CA ILE A 61 -11.48 -2.83 -6.59
C ILE A 61 -12.68 -1.90 -6.62
N THR A 62 -12.71 -1.04 -7.62
CA THR A 62 -13.95 -0.36 -7.97
C THR A 62 -15.05 -1.43 -8.04
N ASP A 63 -16.13 -1.19 -7.31
CA ASP A 63 -17.35 -2.00 -7.17
C ASP A 63 -17.88 -2.63 -8.47
N ASN A 64 -17.49 -2.06 -9.63
CA ASN A 64 -17.82 -2.53 -10.97
C ASN A 64 -17.39 -3.96 -11.32
N GLN A 65 -16.43 -4.57 -10.63
CA GLN A 65 -16.00 -5.95 -10.98
C GLN A 65 -16.77 -7.06 -10.22
N LEU A 66 -17.69 -6.71 -9.31
CA LEU A 66 -18.50 -7.69 -8.57
C LEU A 66 -19.83 -8.04 -9.26
N ASP A 67 -20.36 -7.16 -10.10
CA ASP A 67 -21.68 -7.35 -10.74
C ASP A 67 -21.63 -8.48 -11.80
N ASP A 68 -20.55 -8.55 -12.59
CA ASP A 68 -20.38 -9.52 -13.70
C ASP A 68 -20.30 -10.99 -13.23
N ALA A 69 -19.94 -11.25 -11.98
CA ALA A 69 -19.82 -12.61 -11.44
C ALA A 69 -21.12 -13.20 -10.87
N LEU A 70 -22.18 -12.38 -10.73
CA LEU A 70 -23.45 -12.79 -10.12
C LEU A 70 -24.56 -13.05 -11.17
N GLU A 71 -24.31 -12.71 -12.43
CA GLU A 71 -25.28 -12.89 -13.53
C GLU A 71 -25.24 -14.30 -14.15
N GLU A 72 -24.18 -15.07 -13.92
CA GLU A 72 -23.94 -16.39 -14.56
C GLU A 72 -24.36 -17.60 -13.69
N THR A 73 -25.03 -17.40 -12.55
CA THR A 73 -25.48 -18.54 -11.70
C THR A 73 -26.78 -18.25 -10.95
N PHE A 74 -27.89 -18.10 -11.67
CA PHE A 74 -29.24 -18.35 -11.15
C PHE A 74 -30.19 -18.69 -12.33
N PRO A 75 -31.33 -19.38 -12.13
CA PRO A 75 -31.54 -20.71 -11.56
C PRO A 75 -32.59 -21.50 -12.38
N ALA A 76 -32.25 -22.63 -12.98
CA ALA A 76 -33.26 -23.53 -13.55
C ALA A 76 -33.40 -24.78 -12.69
N SER A 77 -34.28 -24.64 -11.69
CA SER A 77 -35.16 -25.66 -11.11
C SER A 77 -34.88 -27.13 -11.47
N ASP A 78 -34.69 -27.99 -10.46
CA ASP A 78 -34.91 -29.44 -10.54
C ASP A 78 -36.08 -29.81 -11.47
N PRO A 79 -35.91 -30.82 -12.37
CA PRO A 79 -36.75 -32.01 -12.23
C PRO A 79 -36.11 -33.38 -12.58
N ILE A 80 -36.37 -34.30 -11.64
CA ILE A 80 -36.70 -35.75 -11.71
C ILE A 80 -35.61 -36.80 -12.06
N SER A 81 -35.45 -37.71 -11.09
CA SER A 81 -34.71 -38.98 -11.07
C SER A 81 -35.09 -40.01 -12.15
N PRO A 82 -34.12 -40.78 -12.67
CA PRO A 82 -34.28 -42.20 -13.01
C PRO A 82 -33.92 -43.14 -11.86
#